data_AF-A0AA47NC28-F1
#
_entry.id   AF-A0AA47NC28-F1
#
_cell.length_a   1.000
_cell.length_b   1.000
_cell.length_c   1.000
_cell.angle_alpha   90.00
_cell.angle_beta   90.00
_cell.angle_gamma   90.00
#
_symmetry.space_group_name_H-M   'P 1'
#
loop_
_entity.id
_entity.type
_entity.pdbx_description
1 polymer ?
#
loop_
_entity_poly.entity_id
_entity_poly.type
_entity_poly.pdbx_seq_one_letter_code
_entity_poly.pdbx_strand_id
1 'polypeptide(L)'
;MVACHSSQKSGSATATAGLPVYVDLAYIPNHCSAKNIDQEFFKRVRSSYYVVSGNDTSSAEPSRDVLDALLDGKAQWGSNLQVTLIPTHDTEVTREWYQQTHERQQELNIMVLASSSTVVMQDESFPACKIEF
;
A
#
# COMPACT_ATOMS: atom_id res chain seq x y z
N MET A 1 22.55 -2.24 0.18
CA MET A 1 23.33 -1.37 1.08
C MET A 1 22.89 0.05 0.81
N VAL A 2 22.11 0.65 1.72
CA VAL A 2 21.86 2.11 1.72
C VAL A 2 22.32 2.59 3.08
N ALA A 3 23.41 3.35 3.09
CA ALA A 3 23.99 3.94 4.28
C ALA A 3 23.40 5.34 4.48
N CYS A 4 22.58 5.52 5.51
CA CYS A 4 22.16 6.84 5.96
C CYS A 4 23.10 7.30 7.08
N HIS A 5 23.94 8.31 6.81
CA HIS A 5 24.75 8.96 7.84
C HIS A 5 23.85 9.86 8.70
N SER A 6 23.73 9.54 9.99
CA SER A 6 23.13 10.42 10.99
C SER A 6 24.23 11.11 11.80
N SER A 7 24.40 12.42 11.63
CA SER A 7 25.13 13.22 12.61
C SER A 7 24.30 13.33 13.88
N GLN A 8 24.83 12.80 14.98
CA GLN A 8 24.26 12.94 16.31
C GLN A 8 24.24 14.41 16.74
N LYS A 9 23.08 14.92 17.12
CA LYS A 9 22.97 16.07 18.02
C LYS A 9 21.99 15.73 19.14
N SER A 10 22.55 15.54 20.33
CA SER A 10 21.87 15.35 21.59
C SER A 10 21.05 16.61 21.96
N GLY A 11 19.75 16.45 22.12
CA GLY A 11 18.84 17.48 22.60
C GLY A 11 17.54 16.87 23.09
N SER A 12 17.26 17.03 24.39
CA SER A 12 15.98 16.72 25.00
C SER A 12 14.88 17.56 24.34
N ALA A 13 13.90 16.91 23.69
CA ALA A 13 12.71 17.60 23.19
C ALA A 13 11.56 16.59 23.02
N THR A 14 10.41 16.94 23.57
CA THR A 14 9.08 16.43 23.18
C THR A 14 9.06 16.01 21.72
N ALA A 15 8.72 14.75 21.44
CA ALA A 15 8.75 14.16 20.10
C ALA A 15 7.86 14.96 19.13
N THR A 16 8.44 15.97 18.49
CA THR A 16 7.92 16.52 17.24
C THR A 16 7.85 15.34 16.29
N ALA A 17 6.64 14.91 15.94
CA ALA A 17 6.43 13.92 14.91
C ALA A 17 7.22 14.37 13.68
N GLY A 18 8.31 13.66 13.37
CA GLY A 18 9.24 14.07 12.32
C GLY A 18 8.52 14.27 10.99
N LEU A 19 9.06 15.15 10.16
CA LEU A 19 8.54 15.37 8.81
C LEU A 19 8.42 14.02 8.08
N PRO A 20 7.38 13.84 7.24
CA PRO A 20 7.25 12.63 6.46
C PRO A 20 8.44 12.44 5.53
N VAL A 21 8.92 11.21 5.44
CA VAL A 21 9.94 10.75 4.50
C VAL A 21 9.27 10.36 3.21
N TYR A 22 9.77 10.90 2.10
CA TYR A 22 9.28 10.60 0.76
C TYR A 22 10.24 9.65 0.06
N VAL A 23 9.70 8.61 -0.55
CA VAL A 23 10.43 7.66 -1.39
C VAL A 23 9.59 7.38 -2.62
N ASP A 24 10.21 6.99 -3.72
CA ASP A 24 9.42 6.62 -4.91
C ASP A 24 8.72 5.28 -4.69
N LEU A 25 9.43 4.30 -4.14
CA LEU A 25 8.96 2.95 -3.93
C LEU A 25 9.26 2.46 -2.51
N ALA A 26 8.28 1.85 -1.88
CA ALA A 26 8.40 1.21 -0.57
C ALA A 26 7.85 -0.22 -0.63
N TYR A 27 8.68 -1.18 -0.24
CA TYR A 27 8.24 -2.56 -0.04
C TYR A 27 7.73 -2.71 1.39
N ILE A 28 6.52 -3.22 1.58
CA ILE A 28 5.96 -3.43 2.92
C ILE A 28 6.58 -4.70 3.52
N PRO A 29 7.39 -4.58 4.59
CA PRO A 29 8.12 -5.71 5.18
C PRO A 29 7.18 -6.67 5.93
N ASN A 30 7.70 -7.85 6.28
CA ASN A 30 7.00 -8.84 7.12
C ASN A 30 5.61 -9.20 6.60
N HIS A 31 5.47 -9.39 5.27
CA HIS A 31 4.24 -9.84 4.62
C HIS A 31 2.99 -9.00 4.95
N CYS A 32 3.16 -7.69 5.16
CA CYS A 32 2.07 -6.80 5.58
C CYS A 32 1.40 -7.24 6.88
N SER A 33 2.17 -7.66 7.89
CA SER A 33 1.62 -7.93 9.22
C SER A 33 1.27 -6.63 9.98
N ALA A 34 0.06 -6.54 10.51
CA ALA A 34 -0.43 -5.43 11.34
C ALA A 34 0.35 -5.21 12.64
N LYS A 35 1.22 -6.15 13.03
CA LYS A 35 2.10 -6.01 14.20
C LYS A 35 3.11 -4.87 14.08
N ASN A 36 3.47 -4.49 12.85
CA ASN A 36 4.53 -3.49 12.60
C ASN A 36 4.11 -2.35 11.66
N ILE A 37 3.02 -2.52 10.92
CA ILE A 37 2.56 -1.57 9.91
C ILE A 37 1.14 -1.15 10.26
N ASP A 38 0.95 0.15 10.47
CA ASP A 38 -0.32 0.77 10.80
C ASP A 38 -0.45 2.12 10.07
N GLN A 39 -1.50 2.90 10.38
CA GLN A 39 -1.71 4.20 9.76
C GLN A 39 -0.58 5.21 10.03
N GLU A 40 0.14 5.10 11.15
CA GLU A 40 1.27 5.99 11.47
C GLU A 40 2.44 5.74 10.52
N PHE A 41 2.67 4.49 10.14
CA PHE A 41 3.65 4.16 9.09
C PHE A 41 3.33 4.92 7.80
N PHE A 42 2.09 4.82 7.31
CA PHE A 42 1.69 5.48 6.05
C PHE A 42 1.62 7.01 6.16
N LYS A 43 1.45 7.58 7.35
CA LYS A 43 1.57 9.03 7.55
C LYS A 43 3.01 9.53 7.41
N ARG A 44 3.97 8.73 7.90
CA ARG A 44 5.40 9.06 7.99
C ARG A 44 6.19 8.69 6.75
N VAL A 45 5.97 7.50 6.21
CA VAL A 45 6.56 7.05 4.96
C VAL A 45 5.52 7.29 3.87
N ARG A 46 5.83 8.16 2.91
CA ARG A 46 4.95 8.50 1.81
C ARG A 46 5.61 8.08 0.51
N SER A 47 4.97 7.14 -0.18
CA SER A 47 5.48 6.54 -1.40
C SER A 47 4.49 6.68 -2.55
N SER A 48 4.99 6.87 -3.77
CA SER A 48 4.19 6.76 -4.99
C SER A 48 3.86 5.30 -5.32
N TYR A 49 4.72 4.36 -4.90
CA TYR A 49 4.54 2.92 -5.10
C TYR A 49 4.67 2.15 -3.78
N TYR A 50 3.66 1.38 -3.40
CA TYR A 50 3.74 0.41 -2.31
C TYR A 50 3.67 -1.01 -2.85
N VAL A 51 4.68 -1.81 -2.60
CA VAL A 51 4.67 -3.24 -2.93
C VAL A 51 4.22 -4.02 -1.71
N VAL A 52 3.09 -4.72 -1.82
CA VAL A 52 2.52 -5.53 -0.73
C VAL A 52 2.69 -7.01 -1.04
N SER A 53 3.33 -7.73 -0.13
CA SER A 53 3.51 -9.17 -0.26
C SER A 53 2.47 -9.94 0.53
N GLY A 54 1.79 -10.87 -0.14
CA GLY A 54 0.88 -11.84 0.47
C GLY A 54 1.15 -13.21 -0.08
N ASN A 55 2.24 -13.85 0.35
CA ASN A 55 2.62 -15.17 -0.17
C ASN A 55 2.05 -16.30 0.68
N ASP A 56 1.60 -16.03 1.90
CA ASP A 56 1.04 -17.03 2.79
C ASP A 56 -0.50 -16.96 2.79
N THR A 57 -1.11 -17.80 1.95
CA THR A 57 -2.56 -17.98 1.92
C THR A 57 -3.11 -18.63 3.20
N SER A 58 -2.29 -19.37 3.94
CA SER A 58 -2.68 -19.98 5.22
C SER A 58 -2.71 -18.99 6.38
N SER A 59 -2.02 -17.85 6.23
CA SER A 59 -1.94 -16.78 7.23
C SER A 59 -2.81 -15.55 6.90
N ALA A 60 -3.71 -15.65 5.92
CA ALA A 60 -4.58 -14.55 5.45
C ALA A 60 -3.79 -13.27 5.08
N GLU A 61 -2.65 -13.45 4.38
CA GLU A 61 -1.79 -12.36 3.94
C GLU A 61 -2.16 -11.87 2.51
N PRO A 62 -1.99 -10.58 2.21
CA PRO A 62 -1.58 -9.50 3.12
C PRO A 62 -2.70 -9.19 4.14
N SER A 63 -2.34 -8.74 5.33
CA SER A 63 -3.35 -8.38 6.35
C SER A 63 -4.26 -7.27 5.83
N ARG A 64 -5.56 -7.50 5.91
CA ARG A 64 -6.57 -6.49 5.61
C ARG A 64 -6.38 -5.21 6.42
N ASP A 65 -6.01 -5.34 7.70
CA ASP A 65 -5.76 -4.19 8.58
C ASP A 65 -4.66 -3.27 8.03
N VAL A 66 -3.65 -3.82 7.36
CA VAL A 66 -2.59 -3.02 6.72
C VAL A 66 -3.10 -2.30 5.48
N LEU A 67 -3.97 -2.93 4.70
CA LEU A 67 -4.61 -2.30 3.55
C LEU A 67 -5.55 -1.16 3.99
N ASP A 68 -6.33 -1.38 5.05
CA ASP A 68 -7.20 -0.34 5.64
C ASP A 68 -6.36 0.80 6.24
N ALA A 69 -5.25 0.48 6.92
CA ALA A 69 -4.29 1.47 7.42
C ALA A 69 -3.68 2.35 6.31
N LEU A 70 -3.51 1.83 5.08
CA LEU A 70 -3.08 2.63 3.94
C LEU A 70 -4.10 3.71 3.58
N LEU A 71 -5.41 3.36 3.56
CA LEU A 71 -6.48 4.34 3.28
C LEU A 71 -6.50 5.43 4.36
N ASP A 72 -6.48 5.01 5.63
CA ASP A 72 -6.55 5.92 6.77
C ASP A 72 -5.31 6.82 6.88
N GLY A 73 -4.12 6.28 6.56
CA GLY A 73 -2.89 7.04 6.48
C GLY A 73 -2.88 8.03 5.33
N LYS A 74 -3.26 7.60 4.11
CA LYS A 74 -3.30 8.45 2.90
C LYS A 74 -4.29 9.60 3.03
N ALA A 75 -5.43 9.37 3.67
CA ALA A 75 -6.44 10.42 3.93
C ALA A 75 -5.87 11.62 4.70
N GLN A 76 -4.78 11.43 5.46
CA GLN A 76 -4.15 12.48 6.27
C GLN A 76 -2.99 13.19 5.56
N TRP A 77 -2.70 12.90 4.28
CA TRP A 77 -1.52 13.47 3.62
C TRP A 77 -1.65 14.94 3.27
N GLY A 78 -2.89 15.44 3.11
CA GLY A 78 -3.19 16.81 2.69
C GLY A 78 -2.76 17.12 1.24
N SER A 79 -2.15 16.16 0.54
CA SER A 79 -1.71 16.26 -0.84
C SER A 79 -2.37 15.18 -1.71
N ASN A 80 -2.67 15.53 -2.96
CA ASN A 80 -3.27 14.61 -3.92
C ASN A 80 -2.22 13.78 -4.69
N LEU A 81 -1.19 13.30 -3.98
CA LEU A 81 -0.21 12.39 -4.58
C LEU A 81 -0.90 11.09 -4.97
N GLN A 82 -0.71 10.63 -6.20
CA GLN A 82 -1.19 9.32 -6.63
C GLN A 82 -0.35 8.23 -5.97
N VAL A 83 -1.02 7.22 -5.43
CA VAL A 83 -0.39 6.05 -4.83
C VAL A 83 -0.76 4.83 -5.63
N THR A 84 0.23 4.03 -6.02
CA THR A 84 0.03 2.77 -6.72
C THR A 84 0.36 1.60 -5.78
N LEU A 85 -0.63 0.76 -5.49
CA LEU A 85 -0.47 -0.47 -4.73
C LEU A 85 -0.17 -1.63 -5.69
N ILE A 86 0.95 -2.31 -5.45
CA ILE A 86 1.45 -3.42 -6.28
C ILE A 86 1.41 -4.70 -5.43
N PRO A 87 0.32 -5.48 -5.47
CA PRO A 87 0.30 -6.79 -4.84
C PRO A 87 1.23 -7.75 -5.56
N THR A 88 2.08 -8.47 -4.82
CA THR A 88 2.97 -9.48 -5.42
C THR A 88 2.26 -10.78 -5.78
N HIS A 89 1.11 -11.05 -5.14
CA HIS A 89 0.28 -12.22 -5.36
C HIS A 89 -1.18 -11.79 -5.45
N ASP A 90 -1.95 -12.50 -6.27
CA ASP A 90 -3.39 -12.37 -6.30
C ASP A 90 -3.99 -13.18 -5.15
N THR A 91 -4.42 -12.50 -4.09
CA THR A 91 -5.03 -13.15 -2.92
C THR A 91 -6.47 -12.71 -2.75
N GLU A 92 -7.31 -13.60 -2.21
CA GLU A 92 -8.72 -13.30 -1.98
C GLU A 92 -8.90 -12.06 -1.10
N VAL A 93 -8.08 -11.92 -0.05
CA VAL A 93 -8.09 -10.75 0.84
C VAL A 93 -7.88 -9.44 0.07
N THR A 94 -6.89 -9.40 -0.83
CA THR A 94 -6.60 -8.22 -1.65
C THR A 94 -7.78 -7.90 -2.58
N ARG A 95 -8.36 -8.94 -3.19
CA ARG A 95 -9.47 -8.81 -4.14
C ARG A 95 -10.76 -8.35 -3.48
N GLU A 96 -11.10 -8.90 -2.32
CA GLU A 96 -12.27 -8.49 -1.54
C GLU A 96 -12.11 -7.06 -1.01
N TRP A 97 -10.94 -6.75 -0.45
CA TRP A 97 -10.63 -5.41 0.02
C TRP A 97 -10.72 -4.38 -1.11
N TYR A 98 -10.19 -4.71 -2.30
CA TYR A 98 -10.25 -3.84 -3.47
C TYR A 98 -11.68 -3.47 -3.83
N GLN A 99 -12.57 -4.46 -3.91
CA GLN A 99 -13.99 -4.27 -4.24
C GLN A 99 -14.73 -3.46 -3.16
N GLN A 100 -14.49 -3.78 -1.89
CA GLN A 100 -15.21 -3.16 -0.77
C GLN A 100 -14.78 -1.71 -0.51
N THR A 101 -13.58 -1.32 -0.93
CA THR A 101 -13.02 0.02 -0.64
C THR A 101 -12.78 0.86 -1.91
N HIS A 102 -13.30 0.42 -3.05
CA HIS A 102 -13.07 1.03 -4.36
C HIS A 102 -13.35 2.55 -4.38
N GLU A 103 -14.49 3.01 -3.83
CA GLU A 103 -14.84 4.44 -3.80
C GLU A 103 -13.79 5.24 -3.01
N ARG A 104 -13.38 4.74 -1.85
CA ARG A 104 -12.39 5.38 -0.99
C ARG A 104 -11.00 5.40 -1.64
N GLN A 105 -10.64 4.38 -2.40
CA GLN A 105 -9.41 4.37 -3.18
C GLN A 105 -9.43 5.47 -4.26
N GLN A 106 -10.54 5.63 -4.98
CA GLN A 106 -10.68 6.68 -6.00
C GLN A 106 -10.58 8.09 -5.39
N GLU A 107 -11.28 8.34 -4.30
CA GLU A 107 -11.22 9.62 -3.57
C GLU A 107 -9.80 9.97 -3.12
N LEU A 108 -9.03 8.96 -2.73
CA LEU A 108 -7.67 9.12 -2.21
C LEU A 108 -6.58 9.10 -3.28
N ASN A 109 -6.96 8.94 -4.57
CA ASN A 109 -6.06 8.75 -5.71
C ASN A 109 -5.12 7.54 -5.51
N ILE A 110 -5.70 6.43 -5.04
CA ILE A 110 -5.03 5.13 -4.90
C ILE A 110 -5.44 4.25 -6.08
N MET A 111 -4.45 3.72 -6.78
CA MET A 111 -4.62 2.75 -7.86
C MET A 111 -4.05 1.42 -7.41
N VAL A 112 -4.79 0.33 -7.58
CA VAL A 112 -4.31 -1.03 -7.29
C VAL A 112 -4.00 -1.75 -8.59
N LEU A 113 -2.74 -2.16 -8.77
CA LEU A 113 -2.33 -2.99 -9.89
C LEU A 113 -2.67 -4.45 -9.59
N ALA A 114 -3.96 -4.78 -9.50
CA ALA A 114 -4.38 -6.17 -9.41
C ALA A 114 -4.17 -6.84 -10.78
N SER A 115 -3.64 -8.06 -10.78
CA SER A 115 -3.46 -8.89 -11.97
C SER A 115 -4.77 -9.27 -12.67
N SER A 116 -5.92 -9.00 -12.06
CA SER A 116 -7.25 -9.22 -12.64
C SER A 116 -7.76 -7.96 -13.33
N SER A 117 -7.07 -7.51 -14.37
CA SER A 117 -7.71 -6.60 -15.34
C SER A 117 -8.88 -7.35 -15.96
N THR A 118 -10.05 -6.72 -16.14
CA THR A 118 -11.19 -7.32 -16.84
C THR A 118 -11.59 -6.45 -18.02
N VAL A 119 -11.84 -7.06 -19.18
CA VAL A 119 -12.39 -6.40 -20.36
C VAL A 119 -13.90 -6.57 -20.34
N VAL A 120 -14.64 -5.46 -20.42
CA VAL A 120 -16.10 -5.50 -20.55
C VAL A 120 -16.44 -5.53 -22.05
N MET A 121 -17.11 -6.58 -22.51
CA MET A 121 -17.65 -6.70 -23.85
C MET A 121 -19.14 -7.06 -23.76
N GLN A 122 -20.00 -6.24 -24.37
CA GLN A 122 -21.44 -6.53 -24.51
C GLN A 122 -22.12 -6.91 -23.16
N ASP A 123 -21.90 -6.11 -22.12
CA ASP A 123 -22.39 -6.34 -20.76
C ASP A 123 -21.83 -7.59 -20.03
N GLU A 124 -20.88 -8.31 -20.64
CA GLU A 124 -20.15 -9.41 -20.01
C GLU A 124 -18.70 -9.01 -19.66
N SER A 125 -18.22 -9.47 -18.51
CA SER A 125 -16.87 -9.17 -18.00
C SER A 125 -15.93 -10.37 -18.19
N PHE A 126 -14.81 -10.16 -18.89
CA PHE A 126 -13.82 -11.19 -19.20
C PHE A 126 -12.49 -10.88 -18.51
N PRO A 127 -11.81 -11.84 -17.86
CA PRO A 127 -10.45 -11.59 -17.35
C PRO A 127 -9.49 -11.30 -18.51
N ALA A 128 -8.76 -10.20 -18.41
CA ALA A 128 -7.69 -9.85 -19.32
C ALA A 128 -6.49 -10.77 -19.04
N CYS A 129 -6.21 -11.68 -19.96
CA CYS A 129 -5.08 -12.59 -19.83
C CYS A 129 -3.75 -11.82 -19.89
N LYS A 130 -2.88 -12.10 -18.92
CA LYS A 130 -1.45 -11.82 -18.96
C LYS A 130 -0.83 -12.56 -20.16
N ILE A 131 -0.11 -11.86 -21.03
CA ILE A 131 0.65 -12.49 -22.12
C ILE A 131 1.88 -13.15 -21.50
N GLU A 132 2.01 -14.47 -21.64
CA GLU A 132 3.24 -15.21 -21.34
C GLU A 132 4.04 -15.37 -22.63
N PHE A 133 5.34 -15.05 -22.58
CA PHE A 133 6.28 -15.14 -23.72
C PHE A 133 7.13 -16.42 -23.62
#